data_AF-A0A6J1QP83-F1
#
_entry.id   AF-A0A6J1QP83-F1
#
_cell.length_a   1.000
_cell.length_b   1.000
_cell.length_c   1.000
_cell.angle_alpha   90.00
_cell.angle_beta   90.00
_cell.angle_gamma   90.00
#
_symmetry.space_group_name_H-M   'P 1'
#
loop_
_entity.id
_entity.type
_entity.pdbx_description
1 polymer ?
#
loop_
_entity_poly.entity_id
_entity_poly.type
_entity_poly.pdbx_seq_one_letter_code
_entity_poly.pdbx_strand_id
1 'polypeptide(L)'
;MKESCRLCKEVSHIPLNCNEKKTESARKFLEEKMTEALVRKCYRCSRMFFKEEGCNKMTCVCGAQMCYICDKPVTDYKHFQGQGAERSNLCPLWSDDRRMNAESVIKVCKETVKQIKEKDPKIDINVDALLPKLPPKSRGPHDDIPNPVVYIQSAYPNKYAFRTAYTNVA
;
A
#
# COMPACT_ATOMS: atom_id res chain seq x y z
N MET A 1 5.61 37.26 -19.14
CA MET A 1 4.20 37.02 -19.50
C MET A 1 4.11 35.61 -20.07
N LYS A 2 3.18 34.75 -19.64
CA LYS A 2 3.00 33.41 -20.24
C LYS A 2 1.99 33.52 -21.39
N GLU A 3 2.35 33.00 -22.55
CA GLU A 3 1.45 32.97 -23.70
C GLU A 3 0.35 31.92 -23.50
N SER A 4 -0.83 32.15 -24.08
CA SER A 4 -1.97 31.23 -24.02
C SER A 4 -2.29 30.63 -25.40
N CYS A 5 -2.77 29.39 -25.42
CA CYS A 5 -3.25 28.72 -26.62
C CYS A 5 -4.61 29.31 -27.03
N ARG A 6 -4.76 29.71 -28.30
CA ARG A 6 -5.99 30.31 -28.79
C ARG A 6 -7.18 29.34 -28.86
N LEU A 7 -6.91 28.03 -28.94
CA LEU A 7 -7.94 27.00 -29.08
C LEU A 7 -8.52 26.57 -27.72
N CYS A 8 -7.67 26.27 -26.75
CA CYS A 8 -8.10 25.79 -25.43
C CYS A 8 -8.03 26.85 -24.31
N LYS A 9 -7.45 28.03 -24.59
CA LYS A 9 -7.23 29.13 -23.63
C LYS A 9 -6.33 28.80 -22.43
N GLU A 10 -5.71 27.62 -22.44
CA GLU A 10 -4.69 27.24 -21.45
C GLU A 10 -3.32 27.85 -21.80
N VAL A 11 -2.31 27.62 -20.95
CA VAL A 11 -0.94 28.03 -21.21
C VAL A 11 -0.45 27.41 -22.53
N SER A 12 0.28 28.21 -23.33
CA SER A 12 0.85 27.79 -24.61
C SER A 12 1.63 26.48 -24.45
N HIS A 13 1.31 25.51 -25.29
CA HIS A 13 1.85 24.16 -25.27
C HIS A 13 2.49 23.78 -26.60
N ILE A 14 2.88 24.76 -27.42
CA ILE A 14 3.64 24.57 -28.66
C ILE A 14 4.97 23.86 -28.32
N PRO A 15 5.36 22.79 -29.02
CA PRO A 15 4.86 22.30 -30.32
C PRO A 15 3.69 21.30 -30.27
N LEU A 16 3.21 20.91 -29.08
CA LEU A 16 2.13 19.92 -28.94
C LEU A 16 0.78 20.51 -29.36
N ASN A 17 -0.07 19.66 -29.93
CA ASN A 17 -1.46 20.00 -30.14
C ASN A 17 -2.27 19.94 -28.82
N CYS A 18 -3.51 20.47 -28.82
CA CYS A 18 -4.33 20.53 -27.61
C CYS A 18 -4.66 19.15 -27.03
N ASN A 19 -4.84 18.12 -27.88
CA ASN A 19 -5.16 16.78 -27.43
C ASN A 19 -3.94 16.08 -26.83
N GLU A 20 -2.77 16.18 -27.49
CA GLU A 20 -1.49 15.70 -26.98
C GLU A 20 -1.17 16.30 -25.62
N LYS A 21 -1.40 17.61 -25.45
CA LYS A 21 -1.20 18.27 -24.15
C LYS A 21 -2.09 17.69 -23.06
N LYS A 22 -3.36 17.38 -23.37
CA LYS A 22 -4.29 16.74 -22.42
C LYS A 22 -3.86 15.32 -22.09
N THR A 23 -3.50 14.52 -23.08
CA THR A 23 -3.01 13.15 -22.88
C THR A 23 -1.74 13.13 -22.04
N GLU A 24 -0.77 14.00 -22.30
CA GLU A 24 0.45 14.13 -21.50
C GLU A 24 0.17 14.55 -20.06
N SER A 25 -0.77 15.48 -19.88
CA SER A 25 -1.17 15.91 -18.54
C SER A 25 -1.87 14.79 -17.77
N ALA A 26 -2.68 13.98 -18.45
CA ALA A 26 -3.34 12.82 -17.87
C ALA A 26 -2.36 11.68 -17.55
N ARG A 27 -1.36 11.43 -18.41
CA ARG A 27 -0.26 10.49 -18.15
C ARG A 27 0.54 10.91 -16.92
N LYS A 28 0.93 12.18 -16.84
CA LYS A 28 1.67 12.71 -15.67
C LYS A 28 0.85 12.58 -14.39
N PHE A 29 -0.44 12.90 -14.44
CA PHE A 29 -1.35 12.74 -13.30
C PHE A 29 -1.44 11.27 -12.85
N LEU A 30 -1.49 10.32 -13.79
CA LEU A 30 -1.46 8.88 -13.49
C LEU A 30 -0.16 8.46 -12.82
N GLU A 31 0.99 8.91 -13.33
CA GLU A 31 2.33 8.62 -12.76
C GLU A 31 2.49 9.18 -11.35
N GLU A 32 2.02 10.41 -11.12
CA GLU A 32 2.00 11.03 -9.78
C GLU A 32 1.15 10.19 -8.81
N LYS A 33 -0.05 9.76 -9.21
CA LYS A 33 -0.92 8.90 -8.38
C LYS A 33 -0.30 7.54 -8.07
N MET A 34 0.33 6.92 -9.06
CA MET A 34 1.06 5.66 -8.87
C MET A 34 2.23 5.82 -7.89
N THR A 35 2.95 6.95 -7.96
CA THR A 35 4.05 7.26 -7.03
C THR A 35 3.53 7.52 -5.61
N GLU A 36 2.42 8.26 -5.48
CA GLU A 36 1.76 8.52 -4.19
C GLU A 36 1.31 7.22 -3.50
N ALA A 37 0.99 6.16 -4.25
CA ALA A 37 0.58 4.86 -3.70
C ALA A 37 1.69 4.16 -2.89
N LEU A 38 2.96 4.46 -3.18
CA LEU A 38 4.13 3.87 -2.52
C LEU A 38 4.57 4.66 -1.29
N VAL A 39 4.25 5.96 -1.25
CA VAL A 39 4.76 6.89 -0.25
C VAL A 39 3.78 6.98 0.92
N ARG A 40 4.28 6.76 2.13
CA ARG A 40 3.54 6.99 3.38
C ARG A 40 3.93 8.32 4.00
N LYS A 41 3.03 8.88 4.80
CA LYS A 41 3.21 10.17 5.49
C LYS A 41 3.16 9.96 6.99
N CYS A 42 4.11 10.56 7.70
CA CYS A 42 4.08 10.54 9.15
C CYS A 42 2.82 11.24 9.67
N TYR A 43 2.00 10.56 10.47
CA TYR A 43 0.78 11.15 11.05
C TYR A 43 1.05 12.39 11.92
N ARG A 44 2.28 12.57 12.44
CA ARG A 44 2.64 13.69 13.33
C ARG A 44 3.29 14.86 12.60
N CYS A 45 4.28 14.60 11.72
CA CYS A 45 5.04 15.67 11.06
C CYS A 45 4.88 15.71 9.54
N SER A 46 4.04 14.84 8.97
CA SER A 46 3.75 14.75 7.53
C SER A 46 4.95 14.45 6.62
N ARG A 47 6.13 14.15 7.19
CA ARG A 47 7.29 13.72 6.41
C ARG A 47 6.96 12.44 5.64
N MET A 48 7.28 12.46 4.36
CA MET A 48 7.11 11.34 3.44
C MET A 48 8.23 10.31 3.65
N PHE A 49 7.89 9.03 3.60
CA PHE A 49 8.83 7.92 3.64
C PHE A 49 8.23 6.71 2.92
N PHE A 50 9.08 5.77 2.52
CA PHE A 50 8.67 4.47 2.00
C PHE A 50 9.50 3.39 2.68
N LYS A 51 8.97 2.18 2.73
CA LYS A 51 9.66 1.02 3.31
C LYS A 51 10.34 0.24 2.22
N GLU A 52 11.65 0.04 2.36
CA GLU A 52 12.42 -0.87 1.49
C GLU A 52 12.40 -2.30 2.04
N GLU A 53 12.72 -2.46 3.32
CA GLU A 53 12.76 -3.74 4.02
C GLU A 53 12.36 -3.57 5.50
N GLY A 54 12.21 -4.69 6.22
CA GLY A 54 11.99 -4.69 7.67
C GLY A 54 10.55 -4.97 8.11
N CYS A 55 10.22 -4.64 9.35
CA CYS A 55 8.88 -4.85 9.91
C CYS A 55 7.96 -3.64 9.68
N ASN A 56 6.65 -3.83 9.83
CA ASN A 56 5.65 -2.79 9.57
C ASN A 56 5.50 -1.77 10.71
N LYS A 57 6.25 -1.92 11.80
CA LYS A 57 6.37 -0.90 12.86
C LYS A 57 7.44 0.13 12.47
N MET A 58 7.02 1.23 11.89
CA MET A 58 7.91 2.30 11.42
C MET A 58 8.11 3.36 12.50
N THR A 59 9.33 3.87 12.63
CA THR A 59 9.66 5.01 13.50
C THR A 59 10.14 6.17 12.64
N CYS A 60 9.46 7.32 12.76
CA CYS A 60 9.85 8.54 12.07
C CYS A 60 10.99 9.25 12.82
N VAL A 61 11.76 10.06 12.11
CA VAL A 61 12.82 10.92 12.68
C VAL A 61 12.29 11.87 13.77
N CYS A 62 11.00 12.22 13.75
CA CYS A 62 10.36 13.02 14.80
C CYS A 62 10.01 12.23 16.07
N GLY A 63 10.32 10.93 16.12
CA GLY A 63 10.03 10.00 17.22
C GLY A 63 8.65 9.34 17.17
N ALA A 64 7.78 9.70 16.21
CA ALA A 64 6.47 9.07 16.06
C ALA A 64 6.59 7.62 15.55
N GLN A 65 5.80 6.71 16.11
CA GLN A 65 5.72 5.31 15.70
C GLN A 65 4.37 5.00 15.05
N MET A 66 4.38 4.32 13.89
CA MET A 66 3.16 4.02 13.13
C MET A 66 3.24 2.71 12.36
N CYS A 67 2.09 2.21 11.96
CA CYS A 67 1.98 1.03 11.10
C CYS A 67 2.10 1.42 9.62
N TYR A 68 2.99 0.77 8.87
CA TYR A 68 3.17 1.01 7.43
C TYR A 68 1.94 0.61 6.59
N ILE A 69 1.12 -0.33 7.07
CA ILE A 69 -0.03 -0.84 6.32
C ILE A 69 -1.22 0.12 6.43
N CYS A 70 -1.56 0.53 7.65
CA CYS A 70 -2.78 1.29 7.93
C CYS A 70 -2.56 2.75 8.33
N ASP A 71 -1.31 3.22 8.37
CA ASP A 71 -0.90 4.60 8.71
C ASP A 71 -1.33 5.08 10.12
N LYS A 72 -1.84 4.17 10.96
CA LYS A 72 -2.25 4.49 12.33
C LYS A 72 -1.06 4.61 13.27
N PRO A 73 -1.15 5.47 14.30
CA PRO A 73 -0.15 5.53 15.36
C PRO A 73 -0.09 4.20 16.12
N VAL A 74 1.12 3.80 16.53
CA VAL A 74 1.38 2.55 17.24
C VAL A 74 2.28 2.83 18.43
N THR A 75 1.94 2.30 19.60
CA THR A 75 2.73 2.44 20.83
C THR A 75 3.61 1.22 21.10
N ASP A 76 3.13 0.04 20.77
CA ASP A 76 3.78 -1.24 21.06
C ASP A 76 3.48 -2.29 19.96
N TYR A 77 3.83 -3.55 20.22
CA TYR A 77 3.59 -4.63 19.25
C TYR A 77 2.16 -5.19 19.28
N LYS A 78 1.25 -4.71 20.16
CA LYS A 78 -0.14 -5.22 20.24
C LYS A 78 -0.98 -4.88 19.01
N HIS A 79 -0.56 -3.88 18.24
CA HIS A 79 -1.18 -3.58 16.95
C HIS A 79 -0.97 -4.69 15.91
N PHE A 80 0.07 -5.51 16.08
CA PHE A 80 0.48 -6.48 15.09
C PHE A 80 0.12 -7.91 15.50
N GLN A 81 -0.26 -8.71 14.51
CA GLN A 81 -0.46 -10.14 14.68
C GLN A 81 0.88 -10.82 15.03
N GLY A 82 0.87 -11.64 16.08
CA GLY A 82 2.01 -12.45 16.48
C GLY A 82 2.36 -13.51 15.43
N GLN A 83 3.64 -13.90 15.37
CA GLN A 83 4.11 -14.94 14.46
C GLN A 83 3.46 -16.27 14.78
N GLY A 84 3.03 -16.99 13.74
CA GLY A 84 2.28 -18.24 13.89
C GLY A 84 0.86 -18.08 14.47
N ALA A 85 0.41 -16.87 14.82
CA ALA A 85 -0.96 -16.70 15.31
C ALA A 85 -1.99 -16.90 14.19
N GLU A 86 -3.20 -17.31 14.56
CA GLU A 86 -4.32 -17.39 13.62
C GLU A 86 -4.67 -16.00 13.04
N ARG A 87 -5.32 -16.00 11.86
CA ARG A 87 -5.75 -14.77 11.20
C ARG A 87 -6.61 -13.94 12.14
N SER A 88 -6.20 -12.70 12.34
CA SER A 88 -6.86 -11.75 13.22
C SER A 88 -7.17 -10.46 12.48
N ASN A 89 -7.89 -9.54 13.13
CA ASN A 89 -8.12 -8.19 12.62
C ASN A 89 -6.91 -7.26 12.81
N LEU A 90 -5.77 -7.77 13.30
CA LEU A 90 -4.53 -7.03 13.51
C LEU A 90 -3.69 -6.96 12.22
N CYS A 91 -2.84 -5.94 12.10
CA CYS A 91 -1.94 -5.84 10.96
C CYS A 91 -0.83 -6.89 11.06
N PRO A 92 -0.38 -7.50 9.95
CA PRO A 92 0.78 -8.39 10.01
C PRO A 92 2.04 -7.58 10.33
N LEU A 93 2.89 -8.10 11.24
CA LEU A 93 4.15 -7.45 11.58
C LEU A 93 5.13 -7.43 10.39
N TRP A 94 5.06 -8.45 9.54
CA TRP A 94 5.90 -8.64 8.37
C TRP A 94 5.03 -8.85 7.13
N SER A 95 5.48 -8.36 5.99
CA SER A 95 4.77 -8.46 4.72
C SER A 95 5.76 -8.63 3.56
N ASP A 96 5.28 -9.21 2.47
CA ASP A 96 5.99 -9.15 1.18
C ASP A 96 5.81 -7.74 0.60
N ASP A 97 6.72 -6.84 0.95
CA ASP A 97 6.63 -5.43 0.59
C ASP A 97 6.67 -5.23 -0.93
N ARG A 98 7.48 -6.02 -1.64
CA ARG A 98 7.59 -5.95 -3.11
C ARG A 98 6.24 -6.24 -3.77
N ARG A 99 5.58 -7.31 -3.32
CA ARG A 99 4.26 -7.68 -3.83
C ARG A 99 3.19 -6.67 -3.41
N MET A 100 3.15 -6.29 -2.13
CA MET A 100 2.16 -5.32 -1.62
C MET A 100 2.27 -3.97 -2.33
N ASN A 101 3.49 -3.49 -2.57
CA ASN A 101 3.75 -2.25 -3.30
C ASN A 101 3.26 -2.35 -4.75
N ALA A 102 3.57 -3.45 -5.45
CA ALA A 102 3.08 -3.68 -6.81
C ALA A 102 1.53 -3.74 -6.85
N GLU A 103 0.89 -4.46 -5.92
CA GLU A 103 -0.57 -4.54 -5.82
C GLU A 103 -1.21 -3.16 -5.57
N SER A 104 -0.59 -2.35 -4.70
CA SER A 104 -1.06 -0.99 -4.38
C SER A 104 -1.00 -0.09 -5.61
N VAL A 105 0.11 -0.11 -6.35
CA VAL A 105 0.28 0.66 -7.58
C VAL A 105 -0.71 0.22 -8.66
N ILE A 106 -0.89 -1.09 -8.85
CA ILE A 106 -1.86 -1.64 -9.82
C ILE A 106 -3.29 -1.18 -9.47
N LYS A 107 -3.66 -1.21 -8.19
CA LYS A 107 -4.98 -0.78 -7.73
C LYS A 107 -5.21 0.70 -8.01
N VAL A 108 -4.27 1.57 -7.59
CA VAL A 108 -4.37 3.02 -7.80
C VAL A 108 -4.35 3.37 -9.27
N CYS A 109 -3.54 2.68 -10.08
CA CYS A 109 -3.53 2.86 -11.53
C CYS A 109 -4.92 2.57 -12.13
N LYS A 110 -5.53 1.43 -11.80
CA LYS A 110 -6.88 1.06 -12.29
C LYS A 110 -7.94 2.07 -11.88
N GLU A 111 -7.91 2.55 -10.64
CA GLU A 111 -8.85 3.54 -10.12
C GLU A 111 -8.66 4.91 -10.80
N THR A 112 -7.41 5.33 -10.98
CA THR A 112 -7.07 6.61 -11.61
C THR A 112 -7.43 6.63 -13.10
N VAL A 113 -7.18 5.52 -13.81
CA VAL A 113 -7.58 5.40 -15.23
C VAL A 113 -9.10 5.49 -15.39
N LYS A 114 -9.88 4.89 -14.48
CA LYS A 114 -11.34 5.05 -14.49
C LYS A 114 -11.73 6.53 -14.33
N GLN A 115 -11.13 7.22 -13.36
CA GLN A 115 -11.39 8.66 -13.14
C GLN A 115 -11.00 9.53 -14.35
N ILE A 116 -9.92 9.20 -15.05
CA ILE A 116 -9.51 9.91 -16.28
C ILE A 116 -10.54 9.69 -17.38
N LYS A 117 -10.96 8.45 -17.61
CA LYS A 117 -11.96 8.10 -18.64
C LYS A 117 -13.34 8.69 -18.37
N GLU A 118 -13.74 8.81 -17.10
CA GLU A 118 -14.98 9.49 -16.70
C GLU A 118 -14.96 10.99 -17.03
N LYS A 119 -13.80 11.65 -16.93
CA LYS A 119 -13.65 13.08 -17.22
C LYS A 119 -13.53 13.38 -18.72
N ASP A 120 -12.76 12.57 -19.45
CA ASP A 120 -12.60 12.72 -20.88
C ASP A 120 -12.42 11.34 -21.55
N PRO A 121 -13.49 10.78 -22.15
CA PRO A 121 -13.43 9.48 -22.80
C PRO A 121 -12.51 9.42 -24.03
N LYS A 122 -12.08 10.57 -24.57
CA LYS A 122 -11.20 10.63 -25.75
C LYS A 122 -9.72 10.49 -25.40
N ILE A 123 -9.37 10.57 -24.11
CA ILE A 123 -7.98 10.40 -23.67
C ILE A 123 -7.67 8.91 -23.61
N ASP A 124 -6.81 8.47 -24.52
CA ASP A 124 -6.22 7.13 -24.50
C ASP A 124 -4.82 7.18 -23.90
N ILE A 125 -4.57 6.34 -22.89
CA ILE A 125 -3.27 6.23 -22.21
C ILE A 125 -2.86 4.77 -22.31
N ASN A 126 -1.61 4.52 -22.73
CA ASN A 126 -1.05 3.18 -22.72
C ASN A 126 -0.74 2.74 -21.27
N VAL A 127 -1.75 2.17 -20.61
CA VAL A 127 -1.67 1.72 -19.22
C VAL A 127 -0.74 0.51 -19.06
N ASP A 128 -0.74 -0.40 -20.04
CA ASP A 128 0.01 -1.66 -19.95
C ASP A 128 1.53 -1.43 -19.94
N ALA A 129 2.00 -0.37 -20.62
CA ALA A 129 3.40 0.03 -20.57
C ALA A 129 3.83 0.59 -19.20
N LEU A 130 2.89 1.11 -18.41
CA LEU A 130 3.17 1.76 -17.12
C LEU A 130 3.03 0.81 -15.93
N LEU A 131 2.22 -0.24 -16.06
CA LEU A 131 1.94 -1.16 -14.94
C LEU A 131 3.18 -1.98 -14.55
N PRO A 132 3.51 -2.05 -13.25
CA PRO A 132 4.57 -2.94 -12.79
C PRO A 132 4.13 -4.39 -12.93
N LYS A 133 5.08 -5.27 -13.27
CA LYS A 133 4.86 -6.72 -13.22
C LYS A 133 4.68 -7.15 -11.77
N LEU A 134 3.63 -7.92 -11.49
CA LEU A 134 3.40 -8.46 -10.16
C LEU A 134 4.49 -9.51 -9.85
N PRO A 135 5.32 -9.30 -8.81
CA PRO A 135 6.33 -10.29 -8.45
C PRO A 135 5.68 -11.58 -7.91
N PRO A 136 6.33 -12.74 -8.09
CA PRO A 136 5.86 -13.97 -7.45
C PRO A 136 5.87 -13.78 -5.93
N LYS A 137 4.94 -14.46 -5.24
CA LYS A 137 4.87 -14.40 -3.78
C LYS A 137 6.17 -14.98 -3.20
N SER A 138 6.90 -14.17 -2.44
CA SER A 138 8.07 -14.64 -1.70
C SER A 138 7.64 -15.35 -0.43
N ARG A 139 8.44 -16.32 0.01
CA ARG A 139 8.28 -16.96 1.31
C ARG A 139 9.04 -16.12 2.33
N GLY A 140 8.34 -15.62 3.35
CA GLY A 140 8.93 -14.84 4.42
C GLY A 140 9.68 -15.71 5.43
N PRO A 141 10.70 -15.17 6.15
CA PRO A 141 11.41 -15.90 7.21
C PRO A 141 10.51 -16.38 8.36
N HIS A 142 9.28 -15.84 8.45
CA HIS A 142 8.34 -16.08 9.53
C HIS A 142 7.08 -16.85 9.08
N ASP A 143 7.05 -17.33 7.83
CA ASP A 143 5.89 -18.06 7.29
C ASP A 143 5.79 -19.48 7.85
N ASP A 144 6.91 -20.10 8.23
CA ASP A 144 6.97 -21.48 8.71
C ASP A 144 6.94 -21.59 10.24
N ILE A 145 6.67 -20.49 10.95
CA ILE A 145 6.59 -20.52 12.42
C ILE A 145 5.25 -21.14 12.83
N PRO A 146 5.26 -22.32 13.47
CA PRO A 146 4.03 -22.99 13.87
C PRO A 146 3.33 -22.20 14.97
N ASN A 147 2.00 -22.19 14.95
CA ASN A 147 1.21 -21.63 16.04
C ASN A 147 1.56 -22.38 17.34
N PRO A 148 2.06 -21.71 18.39
CA PRO A 148 2.44 -22.39 19.63
C PRO A 148 1.26 -23.11 20.28
N VAL A 149 0.03 -22.59 20.17
CA VAL A 149 -1.18 -23.25 20.69
C VAL A 149 -1.44 -24.57 19.95
N VAL A 150 -1.37 -24.54 18.61
CA VAL A 150 -1.58 -25.73 17.77
C VAL A 150 -0.43 -26.72 17.95
N TYR A 151 0.80 -26.25 18.02
CA TYR A 151 1.98 -27.08 18.26
C TYR A 151 1.86 -27.82 19.59
N ILE A 152 1.54 -27.12 20.69
CA ILE A 152 1.38 -27.73 22.01
C ILE A 152 0.22 -28.76 22.01
N GLN A 153 -0.91 -28.43 21.37
CA GLN A 153 -2.04 -29.36 21.25
C GLN A 153 -1.68 -30.61 20.44
N SER A 154 -0.88 -30.46 19.38
CA SER A 154 -0.43 -31.60 18.56
C SER A 154 0.67 -32.44 19.22
N ALA A 155 1.62 -31.80 19.90
CA ALA A 155 2.77 -32.47 20.53
C ALA A 155 2.42 -33.10 21.89
N TYR A 156 1.45 -32.55 22.62
CA TYR A 156 1.03 -33.01 23.95
C TYR A 156 -0.49 -33.06 24.11
N PRO A 157 -1.20 -33.88 23.30
CA PRO A 157 -2.67 -33.88 23.25
C PRO A 157 -3.34 -34.21 24.59
N ASN A 158 -2.66 -34.96 25.46
CA ASN A 158 -3.20 -35.41 26.76
C ASN A 158 -2.77 -34.58 27.98
N LYS A 159 -1.88 -33.60 27.85
CA LYS A 159 -1.41 -32.77 29.00
C LYS A 159 -2.05 -31.40 29.07
N TYR A 160 -2.60 -30.91 27.96
CA TYR A 160 -3.19 -29.58 27.84
C TYR A 160 -4.53 -29.64 27.11
N ALA A 161 -5.49 -30.37 27.67
CA ALA A 161 -6.90 -30.12 27.36
C ALA A 161 -7.26 -28.74 27.93
N PHE A 162 -6.90 -27.68 27.20
CA PHE A 162 -7.27 -26.32 27.55
C PHE A 162 -8.79 -26.26 27.58
N ARG A 163 -9.36 -26.20 28.79
CA ARG A 163 -10.76 -25.82 28.98
C ARG A 163 -10.95 -24.48 28.27
N THR A 164 -11.74 -24.48 27.20
CA THR A 164 -12.30 -23.28 26.58
C THR A 164 -13.14 -22.56 27.63
N ALA A 165 -12.52 -21.68 28.39
CA ALA A 165 -13.17 -20.93 29.45
C ALA A 165 -12.68 -19.47 29.44
N TYR A 166 -12.82 -18.78 28.31
CA TYR A 166 -12.94 -17.31 28.26
C TYR A 166 -13.76 -16.90 27.04
N THR A 167 -15.02 -17.34 26.98
CA THR A 167 -16.07 -16.55 26.36
C THR A 167 -16.80 -15.79 27.48
N ASN A 168 -17.02 -14.51 27.25
CA ASN A 168 -17.83 -13.56 28.03
C ASN A 168 -17.12 -12.89 29.22
N VAL A 169 -16.49 -11.75 28.95
CA VAL A 169 -16.60 -10.59 29.83
C VAL A 169 -17.45 -9.57 29.07
N ALA A 170 -18.61 -9.27 29.63
CA ALA A 170 -19.55 -8.24 29.22
C ALA A 170 -19.02 -6.83 29.51
#